data_AF-A0A119A1F8-F1
#
_entry.id   AF-A0A119A1F8-F1
#
_cell.length_a   1.000
_cell.length_b   1.000
_cell.length_c   1.000
_cell.angle_alpha   90.00
_cell.angle_beta   90.00
_cell.angle_gamma   90.00
#
_symmetry.space_group_name_H-M   'P 1'
#
loop_
_entity.id
_entity.type
_entity.pdbx_description
1 polymer ?
#
loop_
_entity_poly.entity_id
_entity_poly.type
_entity_poly.pdbx_seq_one_letter_code
_entity_poly.pdbx_strand_id
1 'polypeptide(L)'
;MQKTLILDRLAQLNLKNRFALLLKRELAKLIEAEAFIPMRKGSIDLTWLAAKIGATRQIFYPGRGNPEVHMLLAILNEYLKKSISTLPGGAPPNIENSRLQTELTLIKQENSTLKQKLRSARHELNMIHAGGIVLSDRS
;
A
#
# COMPACT_ATOMS: atom_id res chain seq x y z
N MET A 1 21.74 -7.60 -3.23
CA MET A 1 22.63 -6.63 -2.53
C MET A 1 22.00 -5.25 -2.32
N GLN A 2 21.33 -4.63 -3.30
CA GLN A 2 20.78 -3.26 -3.12
C GLN A 2 19.71 -3.12 -2.02
N LYS A 3 18.87 -4.15 -1.81
CA LYS A 3 17.88 -4.21 -0.72
C LYS A 3 18.54 -4.10 0.67
N THR A 4 19.59 -4.87 0.92
CA THR A 4 20.32 -4.85 2.20
C THR A 4 20.95 -3.47 2.44
N LEU A 5 21.60 -2.91 1.42
CA LEU A 5 22.23 -1.59 1.51
C LEU A 5 21.25 -0.47 1.86
N ILE A 6 20.04 -0.48 1.30
CA ILE A 6 19.04 0.55 1.60
C ILE A 6 18.47 0.37 3.02
N LEU A 7 18.27 -0.86 3.48
CA LEU A 7 17.80 -1.15 4.84
C LEU A 7 18.84 -0.74 5.88
N ASP A 8 20.12 -1.02 5.64
CA ASP A 8 21.23 -0.59 6.51
C ASP A 8 21.33 0.93 6.54
N ARG A 9 21.24 1.59 5.37
CA ARG A 9 21.21 3.05 5.28
C ARG A 9 20.05 3.64 6.07
N LEU A 10 18.85 3.06 5.95
CA LEU A 10 17.68 3.50 6.73
C LEU A 10 17.91 3.30 8.22
N ALA A 11 18.48 2.16 8.65
CA ALA A 11 18.74 1.85 10.05
C ALA A 11 19.67 2.88 10.72
N GLN A 12 20.73 3.32 10.02
CA GLN A 12 21.70 4.30 10.50
C GLN A 12 21.15 5.72 10.63
N LEU A 13 20.02 6.05 10.00
CA LEU A 13 19.42 7.38 10.10
C LEU A 13 18.91 7.64 11.52
N ASN A 14 19.47 8.65 12.17
CA ASN A 14 18.96 9.21 13.42
C ASN A 14 17.98 10.33 13.10
N LEU A 15 16.68 10.08 13.30
CA LEU A 15 15.59 10.97 12.93
C LEU A 15 14.86 11.42 14.20
N LYS A 16 14.48 12.70 14.27
CA LYS A 16 13.76 13.27 15.41
C LYS A 16 12.30 13.57 15.08
N ASN A 17 11.96 13.76 13.81
CA ASN A 17 10.62 14.09 13.38
C ASN A 17 9.70 12.85 13.42
N ARG A 18 8.51 13.01 14.02
CA ARG A 18 7.52 11.91 14.14
C ARG A 18 7.16 11.28 12.78
N PHE A 19 6.96 12.09 11.75
CA PHE A 19 6.56 11.61 10.43
C PHE A 19 7.74 10.97 9.70
N ALA A 20 8.96 11.46 9.92
CA ALA A 20 10.16 10.81 9.39
C ALA A 20 10.37 9.43 10.03
N LEU A 21 10.13 9.28 11.33
CA LEU A 21 10.20 7.99 12.02
C LEU A 21 9.13 7.00 11.51
N LEU A 22 7.89 7.45 11.36
CA LEU A 22 6.81 6.63 10.78
C LEU A 22 7.13 6.21 9.35
N LEU A 23 7.61 7.17 8.55
CA LEU A 23 8.03 6.92 7.17
C LEU A 23 9.18 5.91 7.11
N LYS A 24 10.26 6.08 7.89
CA LYS A 24 11.37 5.13 7.97
C LYS A 24 10.87 3.71 8.26
N ARG A 25 10.00 3.54 9.25
CA ARG A 25 9.44 2.24 9.63
C ARG A 25 8.61 1.62 8.51
N GLU A 26 7.72 2.41 7.90
CA GLU A 26 6.86 1.91 6.82
C GLU A 26 7.68 1.55 5.58
N LEU A 27 8.70 2.34 5.25
CA LEU A 27 9.60 2.05 4.14
C LEU A 27 10.40 0.77 4.37
N ALA A 28 10.96 0.57 5.56
CA ALA A 28 11.67 -0.66 5.88
C ALA A 28 10.77 -1.88 5.66
N LYS A 29 9.52 -1.85 6.16
CA LYS A 29 8.54 -2.93 5.94
C LYS A 29 8.24 -3.18 4.47
N LEU A 30 8.01 -2.12 3.69
CA LEU A 30 7.69 -2.24 2.26
C LEU A 30 8.86 -2.84 1.48
N ILE A 31 10.10 -2.42 1.79
CA ILE A 31 11.30 -2.92 1.14
C ILE A 31 11.58 -4.38 1.56
N GLU A 32 11.47 -4.71 2.84
CA GLU A 32 11.63 -6.07 3.36
C GLU A 32 10.67 -7.05 2.70
N ALA A 33 9.39 -6.67 2.61
CA ALA A 33 8.34 -7.47 2.00
C ALA A 33 8.35 -7.45 0.46
N GLU A 34 9.25 -6.70 -0.17
CA GLU A 34 9.26 -6.45 -1.63
C GLU A 34 7.88 -6.01 -2.14
N ALA A 35 7.18 -5.22 -1.32
CA ALA A 35 5.86 -4.74 -1.60
C ALA A 35 5.90 -3.76 -2.78
N PHE A 36 4.84 -3.78 -3.58
CA PHE A 36 4.67 -2.83 -4.66
C PHE A 36 4.55 -1.40 -4.11
N ILE A 37 5.32 -0.48 -4.69
CA ILE A 37 5.33 0.94 -4.35
C ILE A 37 4.81 1.72 -5.58
N PRO A 38 3.60 2.31 -5.52
CA PRO A 38 3.04 3.06 -6.63
C PRO A 38 3.91 4.27 -7.00
N MET A 39 4.14 4.44 -8.30
CA MET A 39 4.88 5.59 -8.84
C MET A 39 3.98 6.43 -9.76
N ARG A 40 4.13 7.74 -9.67
CA ARG A 40 3.42 8.73 -10.49
C ARG A 40 4.42 9.77 -11.00
N LYS A 41 4.44 9.98 -12.32
CA LYS A 41 5.34 10.94 -13.00
C LYS A 41 6.83 10.75 -12.65
N GLY A 42 7.30 9.50 -12.58
CA GLY A 42 8.72 9.19 -12.33
C GLY A 42 9.20 9.36 -10.88
N SER A 43 8.27 9.54 -9.95
CA SER A 43 8.52 9.59 -8.50
C SER A 43 7.47 8.75 -7.77
N ILE A 44 7.68 8.45 -6.50
CA ILE A 44 6.66 7.77 -5.68
C ILE A 44 5.34 8.57 -5.63
N ASP A 45 4.21 7.89 -5.63
CA ASP A 45 2.92 8.54 -5.39
C ASP A 45 2.84 9.06 -3.94
N LEU A 46 2.95 10.37 -3.81
CA LEU A 46 2.94 11.06 -2.51
C LEU A 46 1.59 10.97 -1.79
N THR A 47 0.47 10.85 -2.50
CA THR A 47 -0.85 10.69 -1.87
C THR A 47 -0.94 9.32 -1.21
N TRP A 48 -0.53 8.28 -1.94
CA TRP A 48 -0.46 6.92 -1.40
C TRP A 48 0.48 6.83 -0.20
N LEU A 49 1.67 7.43 -0.31
CA LEU A 49 2.66 7.42 0.76
C LEU A 49 2.15 8.15 2.02
N ALA A 50 1.48 9.30 1.84
CA ALA A 50 0.89 10.05 2.94
C ALA A 50 -0.17 9.23 3.69
N ALA A 51 -1.04 8.54 2.94
CA ALA A 51 -2.08 7.68 3.51
C ALA A 51 -1.48 6.53 4.35
N LYS A 52 -0.36 5.94 3.89
CA LYS A 52 0.32 4.85 4.60
C LYS A 52 0.85 5.25 5.98
N ILE A 53 1.29 6.48 6.14
CA ILE A 53 1.85 6.98 7.40
C ILE A 53 0.88 7.87 8.20
N GLY A 54 -0.39 7.94 7.78
CA GLY A 54 -1.42 8.75 8.45
C GLY A 54 -1.12 10.26 8.41
N ALA A 55 -0.54 10.75 7.32
CA ALA A 55 -0.18 12.15 7.15
C ALA A 55 -0.89 12.79 5.95
N THR A 56 -0.80 14.12 5.86
CA THR A 56 -1.24 14.85 4.67
C THR A 56 -0.12 14.90 3.64
N ARG A 57 -0.45 14.94 2.35
CA ARG A 57 0.55 15.04 1.26
C ARG A 57 1.46 16.28 1.37
N GLN A 58 1.01 17.32 2.09
CA GLN A 58 1.74 18.58 2.22
C GLN A 58 3.10 18.43 2.90
N ILE A 59 3.30 17.40 3.73
CA ILE A 59 4.58 17.16 4.41
C ILE A 59 5.72 16.77 3.46
N PHE A 60 5.41 16.51 2.19
CA PHE A 60 6.37 16.17 1.13
C PHE A 60 6.69 17.34 0.20
N TYR A 61 6.05 18.50 0.39
CA TYR A 61 6.24 19.65 -0.48
C TYR A 61 7.37 20.55 0.01
N PRO A 62 8.21 21.07 -0.92
CA PRO A 62 9.22 22.07 -0.60
C PRO A 62 8.62 23.23 0.21
N GLY A 63 9.32 23.64 1.27
CA GLY A 63 8.89 24.74 2.14
C GLY A 63 7.74 24.42 3.11
N ARG A 64 7.14 23.23 3.07
CA ARG A 64 6.09 22.81 4.03
C ARG A 64 6.49 21.59 4.87
N GLY A 65 7.24 20.67 4.26
CA GLY A 65 7.69 19.45 4.92
C GLY A 65 8.93 19.62 5.79
N ASN A 66 9.10 18.70 6.74
CA ASN A 66 10.32 18.63 7.53
C ASN A 66 11.49 18.10 6.68
N PRO A 67 12.72 18.64 6.81
CA PRO A 67 13.88 18.18 6.05
C PRO A 67 14.15 16.68 6.13
N GLU A 68 13.91 16.05 7.29
CA GLU A 68 14.10 14.61 7.47
C GLU A 68 13.14 13.79 6.60
N VAL A 69 11.90 14.25 6.44
CA VAL A 69 10.89 13.62 5.56
C VAL A 69 11.33 13.74 4.10
N HIS A 70 11.83 14.91 3.70
CA HIS A 70 12.33 15.13 2.35
C HIS A 70 13.58 14.28 2.04
N MET A 71 14.49 14.14 3.01
CA MET A 71 15.65 13.27 2.89
C MET A 71 15.24 11.81 2.65
N LEU A 72 14.31 11.28 3.46
CA LEU A 72 13.78 9.93 3.27
C LEU A 72 13.09 9.76 1.92
N LEU A 73 12.30 10.75 1.48
CA LEU A 73 11.66 10.75 0.18
C LEU A 73 12.70 10.72 -0.97
N ALA A 74 13.81 11.45 -0.84
CA ALA A 74 14.88 11.43 -1.82
C ALA A 74 15.59 10.07 -1.88
N ILE A 75 15.94 9.50 -0.73
CA ILE A 75 16.54 8.16 -0.60
C ILE A 75 15.66 7.10 -1.27
N LEU A 76 14.34 7.19 -1.05
CA LEU A 76 13.39 6.24 -1.62
C LEU A 76 13.27 6.38 -3.14
N ASN A 77 13.15 7.61 -3.66
CA ASN A 77 13.09 7.82 -5.09
C ASN A 77 14.40 7.36 -5.78
N GLU A 78 15.55 7.51 -5.12
CA GLU A 78 16.83 6.99 -5.60
C GLU A 78 16.83 5.45 -5.68
N TYR A 79 16.36 4.79 -4.62
CA TYR A 79 16.21 3.33 -4.58
C TYR A 79 15.30 2.82 -5.70
N LEU A 80 14.13 3.44 -5.88
CA LEU A 80 13.17 3.06 -6.92
C LEU A 80 13.71 3.26 -8.34
N LYS A 81 14.43 4.36 -8.58
CA LYS A 81 15.10 4.59 -9.87
C LYS A 81 16.14 3.51 -10.16
N LYS A 82 16.95 3.16 -9.17
CA LYS A 82 17.97 2.10 -9.30
C LYS A 82 17.34 0.75 -9.56
N SER A 83 16.28 0.39 -8.84
CA SER A 83 15.57 -0.88 -9.05
C SER A 83 14.91 -0.98 -10.42
N ILE A 84 14.38 0.13 -10.96
CA ILE A 84 13.82 0.17 -12.32
C ILE A 84 14.92 0.03 -13.37
N SER A 85 16.06 0.72 -13.18
CA SER A 85 17.17 0.66 -14.13
C SER A 85 17.86 -0.72 -14.21
N THR A 86 17.70 -1.57 -13.19
CA THR A 86 18.24 -2.93 -13.16
C THR A 86 17.32 -3.99 -13.78
N LEU A 87 16.10 -3.65 -14.20
CA LEU A 87 15.24 -4.55 -14.96
C LEU A 87 15.72 -4.59 -16.43
N PRO A 88 15.88 -5.78 -17.04
CA PRO A 88 16.27 -5.87 -18.45
C PRO A 88 15.17 -5.25 -19.30
N GLY A 89 15.50 -4.15 -19.99
CA GLY A 89 14.56 -3.37 -20.79
C GLY A 89 13.93 -2.20 -20.01
N GLY A 90 14.74 -1.20 -19.64
CA GLY A 90 14.37 0.03 -18.94
C GLY A 90 13.30 0.87 -19.64
N ALA A 91 12.08 0.34 -19.71
CA ALA A 91 10.91 1.01 -20.25
C ALA A 91 10.24 1.84 -19.15
N PRO A 92 9.72 3.03 -19.49
CA PRO A 92 8.95 3.87 -18.57
C PRO A 92 7.72 3.10 -18.03
N PRO A 93 7.08 3.54 -16.93
CA PRO A 93 5.92 2.87 -16.38
C PRO A 93 4.86 2.72 -17.45
N ASN A 94 4.70 1.50 -17.96
CA ASN A 94 3.77 1.20 -19.03
C ASN A 94 2.35 1.54 -18.53
N ILE A 95 1.70 2.50 -19.19
CA ILE A 95 0.36 2.99 -18.85
C ILE A 95 -0.63 1.82 -18.79
N GLU A 96 -0.40 0.78 -19.61
CA GLU A 96 -1.15 -0.47 -19.59
C GLU A 96 -1.00 -1.24 -18.27
N ASN A 97 0.20 -1.32 -17.68
CA ASN A 97 0.37 -1.93 -16.36
C ASN A 97 -0.37 -1.14 -15.26
N SER A 98 -0.42 0.18 -15.39
CA SER A 98 -1.18 1.02 -14.45
C SER A 98 -2.69 0.77 -14.59
N ARG A 99 -3.20 0.64 -15.82
CA ARG A 99 -4.60 0.31 -16.12
C ARG A 99 -4.97 -1.09 -15.63
N LEU A 100 -4.17 -2.09 -15.97
CA LEU A 100 -4.38 -3.47 -15.54
C LEU A 100 -4.36 -3.59 -14.00
N GLN A 101 -3.55 -2.80 -13.31
CA GLN A 101 -3.55 -2.77 -11.85
C GLN A 101 -4.77 -2.06 -11.24
N THR A 102 -5.26 -0.98 -11.86
CA THR A 102 -6.52 -0.36 -11.43
C THR A 102 -7.69 -1.33 -11.59
N GLU A 103 -7.75 -2.04 -12.72
CA GLU A 103 -8.76 -3.07 -12.95
C GLU A 103 -8.63 -4.22 -11.93
N LEU A 104 -7.42 -4.71 -11.69
CA LEU A 104 -7.19 -5.77 -10.71
C LEU A 104 -7.58 -5.35 -9.27
N THR A 105 -7.40 -4.08 -8.93
CA THR A 105 -7.82 -3.53 -7.63
C THR A 105 -9.34 -3.46 -7.52
N LEU A 106 -10.01 -2.97 -8.57
CA LEU A 106 -11.48 -2.92 -8.62
C LEU A 106 -12.08 -4.32 -8.54
N ILE A 107 -11.54 -5.28 -9.30
CA ILE A 107 -11.98 -6.68 -9.28
C ILE A 107 -11.81 -7.28 -7.89
N LYS A 108 -10.67 -7.03 -7.21
CA LYS A 108 -10.45 -7.52 -5.83
C LYS A 108 -11.46 -6.94 -4.84
N GLN A 109 -11.79 -5.66 -4.98
CA GLN A 109 -12.76 -4.99 -4.12
C GLN A 109 -14.18 -5.52 -4.34
N GLU A 110 -14.57 -5.71 -5.60
CA GLU A 110 -15.85 -6.31 -5.97
C GLU A 110 -15.95 -7.76 -5.46
N ASN A 111 -14.90 -8.56 -5.63
CA ASN A 111 -14.84 -9.94 -5.13
C ASN A 111 -14.97 -10.01 -3.60
N SER A 112 -14.33 -9.10 -2.87
CA SER A 112 -14.49 -8.97 -1.42
C SER A 112 -15.95 -8.66 -1.04
N THR A 113 -16.58 -7.73 -1.76
CA THR A 113 -17.97 -7.32 -1.56
C THR A 113 -18.94 -8.47 -1.83
N LEU A 114 -18.73 -9.20 -2.94
CA LEU A 114 -19.53 -10.38 -3.29
C LEU A 114 -19.37 -11.50 -2.26
N LYS A 115 -18.15 -11.76 -1.79
CA LYS A 115 -17.91 -12.73 -0.69
C LYS A 115 -18.63 -12.32 0.59
N GLN A 116 -18.68 -11.03 0.91
CA GLN A 116 -19.42 -10.53 2.06
C GLN A 116 -20.94 -10.73 1.89
N LYS A 117 -21.50 -10.35 0.73
CA LYS A 117 -22.92 -10.58 0.42
C LYS A 117 -23.28 -12.06 0.49
N LEU A 118 -22.44 -12.94 -0.04
CA LEU A 118 -22.64 -14.39 0.02
C LEU A 118 -22.66 -14.91 1.47
N ARG A 119 -21.76 -14.40 2.33
CA ARG A 119 -21.77 -14.75 3.76
C ARG A 119 -23.05 -14.29 4.46
N SER A 120 -23.50 -13.06 4.18
CA SER A 120 -24.75 -12.53 4.74
C SER A 120 -25.96 -13.35 4.29
N ALA A 121 -26.10 -13.64 3.00
CA ALA A 121 -27.21 -14.44 2.48
C ALA A 121 -27.22 -15.87 3.05
N ARG A 122 -26.04 -16.49 3.23
CA ARG A 122 -25.93 -17.80 3.90
C ARG A 122 -26.33 -17.71 5.38
N HIS A 123 -25.96 -16.63 6.06
CA HIS A 123 -26.34 -16.42 7.45
C HIS A 123 -27.86 -16.23 7.58
N GLU A 124 -28.48 -15.42 6.71
CA GLU A 124 -29.94 -15.26 6.65
C GLU A 124 -30.66 -16.59 6.40
N LEU A 125 -30.18 -17.39 5.44
CA LEU A 125 -30.73 -18.72 5.18
C LEU A 125 -30.61 -19.65 6.40
N ASN A 126 -29.46 -19.64 7.08
CA ASN A 126 -29.28 -20.41 8.31
C ASN A 126 -30.20 -19.93 9.44
N MET A 127 -30.44 -18.62 9.55
CA MET A 127 -31.38 -18.06 10.53
C MET A 127 -32.82 -18.43 10.22
N ILE A 128 -33.22 -18.44 8.95
CA ILE A 128 -34.54 -18.89 8.49
C ILE A 128 -34.71 -20.39 8.77
N HIS A 129 -33.71 -21.22 8.48
CA HIS A 129 -33.76 -22.65 8.77
C HIS A 129 -33.75 -22.94 10.28
N ALA A 130 -32.99 -22.19 11.08
CA ALA A 130 -32.99 -22.31 12.54
C ALA A 130 -34.32 -21.84 13.17
N GLY A 131 -34.98 -20.84 12.59
CA GLY A 131 -36.31 -20.39 13.00
C GLY A 131 -37.44 -21.31 12.49
N GLY A 132 -37.26 -21.97 11.35
CA GLY A 132 -38.22 -22.92 10.77
C GLY A 132 -38.32 -24.24 11.53
N ILE A 133 -37.29 -24.63 12.27
CA ILE A 133 -37.30 -25.87 13.09
C ILE A 133 -38.18 -25.71 14.35
N VAL A 134 -38.56 -24.50 14.75
CA VAL A 134 -39.38 -24.28 15.96
C VAL A 134 -40.91 -24.33 15.68
N LEU A 135 -41.34 -24.35 14.42
CA LEU A 135 -42.77 -24.32 14.06
C LEU A 135 -43.35 -25.63 13.51
N SER A 136 -42.57 -26.72 13.47
CA SER A 136 -43.07 -28.02 12.95
C SER A 136 -43.31 -29.08 14.02
N ASP A 137 -43.28 -28.73 15.31
CA ASP A 137 -43.47 -29.71 16.40
C ASP A 137 -44.45 -29.20 17.46
N ARG A 138 -45.67 -28.85 17.04
CA ARG A 138 -46.86 -28.89 17.88
C ARG A 138 -48.06 -29.34 17.05
N SER A 139 -48.33 -30.64 17.18
CA SER A 139 -49.65 -31.31 17.28
C SER A 139 -50.71 -30.98 16.25
#